data_AF-A0A9C7PIM9-F1
#
_entry.id   AF-A0A9C7PIM9-F1
#
_cell.length_a   1.000
_cell.length_b   1.000
_cell.length_c   1.000
_cell.angle_alpha   90.00
_cell.angle_beta   90.00
_cell.angle_gamma   90.00
#
_symmetry.space_group_name_H-M   'P 1'
#
loop_
_entity.id
_entity.type
_entity.pdbx_description
1 polymer ?
#
loop_
_entity_poly.entity_id
_entity_poly.type
_entity_poly.pdbx_seq_one_letter_code
_entity_poly.pdbx_strand_id
1 'polypeptide(L)'
;MDSRNFHFWALLATKIKLNLRSEVGRNQLSYAWWILEPTLEAAVLYLVFGVFLGQGTDSFVSFLLVGLIPWTWFSRSVGNAMMSLSGAGWLLHSFRIHPAFFPLVVVGQDAIKQAVTFSFLLLALLIFGIPVTEQWLLLPIAWALQFGLVTSASCLVASLIPLLQDLKFLVNTGLLAVMFASGIFYDAQSLVSRQWLDIFYLNPMASLIQLYREILLGSGLLSLFHILVVVIWIMVLGSLAWLALRHYKDSYARLIEE
;
A
#
# COMPACT_ATOMS: atom_id res chain seq x y z
N MET A 1 -30.96 7.85 -4.09
CA MET A 1 -29.51 7.68 -3.83
C MET A 1 -29.00 8.96 -3.20
N ASP A 2 -28.67 8.88 -1.92
CA ASP A 2 -28.59 9.98 -0.95
C ASP A 2 -27.61 11.10 -1.33
N SER A 3 -28.11 12.34 -1.32
CA SER A 3 -27.30 13.57 -1.41
C SER A 3 -26.15 13.60 -0.40
N ARG A 4 -26.28 12.92 0.74
CA ARG A 4 -25.25 12.83 1.80
C ARG A 4 -23.99 12.07 1.36
N ASN A 5 -24.13 11.01 0.55
CA ASN A 5 -22.99 10.24 0.04
C ASN A 5 -22.23 11.02 -1.03
N PHE A 6 -22.95 11.74 -1.89
CA PHE A 6 -22.33 12.60 -2.91
C PHE A 6 -21.46 13.70 -2.27
N HIS A 7 -21.97 14.35 -1.22
CA HIS A 7 -21.19 15.35 -0.48
C HIS A 7 -19.95 14.74 0.20
N PHE A 8 -20.04 13.54 0.77
CA PHE A 8 -18.87 12.88 1.38
C PHE A 8 -17.73 12.68 0.37
N TRP A 9 -18.03 12.09 -0.79
CA TRP A 9 -17.03 11.83 -1.83
C TRP A 9 -16.49 13.13 -2.44
N ALA A 10 -17.34 14.14 -2.62
CA ALA A 10 -16.91 15.45 -3.09
C ALA A 10 -15.98 16.14 -2.08
N LEU A 11 -16.27 16.06 -0.78
CA LEU A 11 -15.40 16.58 0.29
C LEU A 11 -14.06 15.84 0.33
N LEU A 12 -14.10 14.51 0.19
CA LEU A 12 -12.91 13.67 0.16
C LEU A 12 -11.99 14.06 -1.01
N ALA A 13 -12.52 14.08 -2.23
CA ALA A 13 -11.78 14.47 -3.42
C ALA A 13 -11.21 15.91 -3.30
N THR A 14 -12.02 16.84 -2.77
CA THR A 14 -11.58 18.22 -2.54
C THR A 14 -10.43 18.28 -1.54
N LYS A 15 -10.51 17.56 -0.41
CA LYS A 15 -9.47 17.54 0.62
C LYS A 15 -8.17 16.92 0.10
N ILE A 16 -8.26 15.83 -0.66
CA ILE A 16 -7.12 15.19 -1.32
C ILE A 16 -6.43 16.19 -2.26
N LYS A 17 -7.18 16.85 -3.14
CA LYS A 17 -6.66 17.83 -4.10
C LYS A 17 -5.98 19.01 -3.40
N LEU A 18 -6.60 19.56 -2.35
CA LEU A 18 -6.06 20.69 -1.60
C LEU A 18 -4.75 20.34 -0.89
N ASN A 19 -4.69 19.17 -0.24
CA ASN A 19 -3.50 18.73 0.46
C ASN A 19 -2.33 18.46 -0.52
N LEU A 20 -2.59 17.80 -1.66
CA LEU A 20 -1.56 17.62 -2.70
C LEU A 20 -1.06 18.97 -3.23
N ARG A 21 -1.97 19.92 -3.49
CA ARG A 21 -1.60 21.27 -3.92
C ARG A 21 -0.76 22.01 -2.86
N SER A 22 -1.09 21.81 -1.57
CA SER A 22 -0.35 22.40 -0.45
C SER A 22 1.06 21.82 -0.33
N GLU A 23 1.21 20.49 -0.45
CA GLU A 23 2.51 19.80 -0.41
C GLU A 23 3.43 20.23 -1.55
N VAL A 24 2.86 20.39 -2.74
CA VAL A 24 3.56 20.88 -3.92
C VAL A 24 3.92 22.36 -3.80
N GLY A 25 2.99 23.18 -3.31
CA GLY A 25 3.19 24.63 -3.15
C GLY A 25 4.25 24.97 -2.10
N ARG A 26 4.45 24.11 -1.09
CA ARG A 26 5.46 24.32 -0.05
C ARG A 26 6.88 23.98 -0.51
N ASN A 27 7.06 23.04 -1.44
CA ASN A 27 8.37 22.55 -1.87
C ASN A 27 8.32 22.21 -3.37
N GLN A 28 9.01 23.00 -4.21
CA GLN A 28 9.11 22.68 -5.65
C GLN A 28 9.79 21.33 -5.92
N LEU A 29 10.61 20.84 -4.97
CA LEU A 29 11.24 19.51 -5.02
C LEU A 29 10.33 18.35 -4.60
N SER A 30 9.10 18.59 -4.12
CA SER A 30 8.22 17.51 -3.60
C SER A 30 7.93 16.42 -4.64
N TYR A 31 7.75 16.80 -5.92
CA TYR A 31 7.51 15.83 -6.99
C TYR A 31 8.71 14.93 -7.28
N ALA A 32 9.93 15.50 -7.24
CA ALA A 32 11.14 14.72 -7.44
C ALA A 32 11.29 13.69 -6.33
N TRP A 33 10.92 14.04 -5.09
CA TRP A 33 10.98 13.14 -3.95
C TRP A 33 10.09 11.89 -4.06
N TRP A 34 8.94 11.98 -4.72
CA TRP A 34 8.06 10.82 -4.93
C TRP A 34 8.72 9.71 -5.78
N ILE A 35 9.69 10.07 -6.62
CA ILE A 35 10.44 9.14 -7.48
C ILE A 35 11.81 8.83 -6.86
N LEU A 36 12.49 9.84 -6.32
CA LEU A 36 13.81 9.69 -5.71
C LEU A 36 13.79 8.72 -4.53
N GLU A 37 12.79 8.80 -3.66
CA GLU A 37 12.76 7.98 -2.45
C GLU A 37 12.64 6.46 -2.77
N PRO A 38 11.68 5.99 -3.59
CA PRO A 38 11.66 4.58 -4.02
C PRO A 38 12.90 4.16 -4.82
N THR A 39 13.49 5.08 -5.61
CA THR A 39 14.68 4.77 -6.43
C THR A 39 15.92 4.58 -5.56
N LEU A 40 16.09 5.41 -4.53
CA LEU A 40 17.17 5.26 -3.55
C LEU A 40 17.00 3.98 -2.74
N GLU A 41 15.77 3.66 -2.33
CA GLU A 41 15.46 2.40 -1.64
C GLU A 41 15.81 1.19 -2.51
N ALA A 42 15.42 1.21 -3.79
CA ALA A 42 15.77 0.18 -4.76
C ALA A 42 17.29 0.08 -4.97
N ALA A 43 18.00 1.21 -5.05
CA ALA A 43 19.45 1.25 -5.24
C ALA A 43 20.19 0.62 -4.05
N VAL A 44 19.79 0.93 -2.82
CA VAL A 44 20.36 0.33 -1.61
C VAL A 44 20.12 -1.18 -1.58
N LEU A 45 18.91 -1.61 -1.89
CA LEU A 45 18.56 -3.04 -1.93
C LEU A 45 19.30 -3.78 -3.05
N TYR A 46 19.45 -3.17 -4.23
CA TYR A 46 20.24 -3.72 -5.32
C TYR A 46 21.71 -3.87 -4.94
N LEU A 47 22.29 -2.88 -4.25
CA LEU A 47 23.67 -2.96 -3.77
C LEU A 47 23.86 -4.14 -2.82
N VAL A 48 22.94 -4.34 -1.87
CA VAL A 48 23.04 -5.45 -0.91
C VAL A 48 22.78 -6.81 -1.56
N PHE A 49 21.64 -6.98 -2.24
CA PHE A 49 21.24 -8.30 -2.74
C PHE A 49 21.83 -8.62 -4.12
N GLY A 50 21.88 -7.64 -5.01
CA GLY A 50 22.45 -7.80 -6.34
C GLY A 50 23.97 -7.93 -6.30
N VAL A 51 24.65 -6.97 -5.66
CA VAL A 51 26.13 -6.89 -5.68
C VAL A 51 26.76 -7.73 -4.56
N PHE A 52 26.41 -7.50 -3.30
CA PHE A 52 27.10 -8.18 -2.18
C PHE A 52 26.73 -9.66 -2.04
N LEU A 53 25.46 -10.01 -2.28
CA LEU A 53 24.99 -11.40 -2.20
C LEU A 53 25.05 -12.15 -3.54
N GLY A 54 25.54 -11.50 -4.61
CA GLY A 54 25.76 -12.12 -5.91
C GLY A 54 24.49 -12.59 -6.63
N GLN A 55 23.31 -12.06 -6.26
CA GLN A 55 22.03 -12.39 -6.94
C GLN A 55 21.77 -11.48 -8.15
N GLY A 56 22.70 -10.58 -8.48
CA GLY A 56 22.60 -9.64 -9.60
C GLY A 56 22.65 -10.35 -10.94
N THR A 57 21.50 -10.81 -11.43
CA THR A 57 21.29 -11.13 -12.84
C THR A 57 20.80 -9.89 -13.59
N ASP A 58 20.87 -9.90 -14.92
CA ASP A 58 20.40 -8.79 -15.76
C ASP A 58 18.93 -8.41 -15.49
N SER A 59 18.12 -9.35 -15.00
CA SER A 59 16.71 -9.14 -14.68
C SER A 59 16.43 -8.86 -13.19
N PHE A 60 17.45 -8.89 -12.33
CA PHE A 60 17.27 -8.73 -10.88
C PHE A 60 16.73 -7.34 -10.51
N VAL A 61 17.16 -6.29 -11.22
CA VAL A 61 16.66 -4.92 -11.00
C VAL A 61 15.15 -4.84 -11.28
N SER A 62 14.71 -5.38 -12.42
CA SER A 62 13.28 -5.44 -12.78
C SER A 62 12.47 -6.24 -11.76
N PHE A 63 13.00 -7.39 -11.33
CA PHE A 63 12.40 -8.23 -10.30
C PHE A 63 12.24 -7.52 -8.95
N LEU A 64 13.28 -6.80 -8.53
CA LEU A 64 13.31 -6.02 -7.30
C LEU A 64 12.33 -4.86 -7.35
N LEU A 65 12.33 -4.07 -8.42
CA LEU A 65 11.44 -2.92 -8.58
C LEU A 65 9.95 -3.32 -8.58
N VAL A 66 9.61 -4.41 -9.27
CA VAL A 66 8.23 -4.94 -9.32
C VAL A 66 7.75 -5.43 -7.95
N GLY A 67 8.64 -5.93 -7.10
CA GLY A 67 8.29 -6.28 -5.72
C GLY A 67 8.25 -5.06 -4.78
N LEU A 68 9.23 -4.17 -4.91
CA LEU A 68 9.43 -3.06 -3.98
C LEU A 68 8.37 -1.97 -4.12
N ILE A 69 7.96 -1.62 -5.34
CA ILE A 69 7.03 -0.49 -5.55
C ILE A 69 5.63 -0.79 -4.97
N PRO A 70 5.00 -1.96 -5.18
CA PRO A 70 3.78 -2.32 -4.49
C PRO A 70 3.95 -2.37 -2.96
N TRP A 71 5.10 -2.84 -2.48
CA TRP A 71 5.41 -2.86 -1.05
C TRP A 71 5.46 -1.47 -0.43
N THR A 72 6.19 -0.54 -1.06
CA THR A 72 6.32 0.84 -0.56
C THR A 72 4.99 1.56 -0.54
N TRP A 73 4.10 1.28 -1.50
CA TRP A 73 2.74 1.80 -1.44
C TRP A 73 2.01 1.36 -0.17
N PHE A 74 2.06 0.06 0.12
CA PHE A 74 1.39 -0.53 1.27
C PHE A 74 1.95 0.00 2.59
N SER A 75 3.27 -0.08 2.77
CA SER A 75 3.91 0.33 4.02
C SER A 75 3.75 1.82 4.30
N ARG A 76 3.90 2.69 3.29
CA ARG A 76 3.70 4.14 3.44
C ARG A 76 2.25 4.49 3.74
N SER A 77 1.30 3.90 3.02
CA SER A 77 -0.12 4.23 3.23
C SER A 77 -0.62 3.78 4.60
N VAL A 78 -0.17 2.62 5.08
CA VAL A 78 -0.51 2.15 6.43
C VAL A 78 0.16 3.04 7.48
N GLY A 79 1.45 3.35 7.33
CA GLY A 79 2.19 4.23 8.23
C GLY A 79 1.65 5.66 8.28
N ASN A 80 1.32 6.26 7.14
CA ASN A 80 0.76 7.62 7.07
C ASN A 80 -0.66 7.66 7.64
N ALA A 81 -1.48 6.65 7.35
CA ALA A 81 -2.87 6.62 7.80
C ALA A 81 -2.99 6.35 9.31
N MET A 82 -2.00 5.69 9.94
CA MET A 82 -2.10 5.27 11.33
C MET A 82 -2.40 6.42 12.31
N MET A 83 -1.83 7.59 12.07
CA MET A 83 -2.03 8.79 12.91
C MET A 83 -3.14 9.72 12.40
N SER A 84 -3.77 9.38 11.27
CA SER A 84 -4.73 10.27 10.59
C SER A 84 -5.96 10.58 11.43
N LEU A 85 -6.44 9.61 12.23
CA LEU A 85 -7.59 9.80 13.10
C LEU A 85 -7.22 10.52 14.40
N SER A 86 -6.11 10.14 15.04
CA SER A 86 -5.62 10.79 16.27
C SER A 86 -5.30 12.28 16.05
N GLY A 87 -4.75 12.64 14.89
CA GLY A 87 -4.44 14.04 14.55
C GLY A 87 -5.66 14.90 14.19
N ALA A 88 -6.87 14.32 14.14
CA ALA A 88 -8.05 14.98 13.58
C ALA A 88 -9.16 15.31 14.61
N GLY A 89 -8.85 15.26 15.92
CA GLY A 89 -9.84 15.43 17.00
C GLY A 89 -10.73 16.67 16.86
N TRP A 90 -10.13 17.84 16.60
CA TRP A 90 -10.89 19.08 16.43
C TRP A 90 -11.93 19.01 15.30
N LEU A 91 -11.54 18.44 14.14
CA LEU A 91 -12.44 18.32 12.98
C LEU A 91 -13.59 17.33 13.25
N LEU A 92 -13.29 16.24 13.97
CA LEU A 92 -14.27 15.23 14.34
C LEU A 92 -15.37 15.83 15.23
N HIS A 93 -14.97 16.66 16.19
CA HIS A 93 -15.88 17.33 17.12
C HIS A 93 -16.73 18.42 16.45
N SER A 94 -16.09 19.31 15.67
CA SER A 94 -16.78 20.48 15.10
C SER A 94 -17.76 20.15 13.98
N PHE A 95 -17.53 19.09 13.20
CA PHE A 95 -18.29 18.82 11.96
C PHE A 95 -19.01 17.47 11.91
N ARG A 96 -18.97 16.64 12.99
CA ARG A 96 -19.60 15.31 13.05
C ARG A 96 -19.32 14.43 11.82
N ILE A 97 -18.06 14.44 11.36
CA ILE A 97 -17.62 13.67 10.18
C ILE A 97 -17.45 12.19 10.56
N HIS A 98 -17.71 11.28 9.62
CA HIS A 98 -17.47 9.87 9.82
C HIS A 98 -15.96 9.59 10.02
N PRO A 99 -15.53 8.84 11.06
CA PRO A 99 -14.10 8.63 11.37
C PRO A 99 -13.29 8.04 10.20
N ALA A 100 -13.91 7.20 9.36
CA ALA A 100 -13.28 6.65 8.14
C ALA A 100 -12.78 7.71 7.13
N PHE A 101 -13.29 8.94 7.20
CA PHE A 101 -12.90 10.02 6.28
C PHE A 101 -11.39 10.30 6.31
N PHE A 102 -10.80 10.31 7.51
CA PHE A 102 -9.39 10.69 7.70
C PHE A 102 -8.41 9.69 7.07
N PRO A 103 -8.49 8.38 7.34
CA PRO A 103 -7.61 7.41 6.68
C PRO A 103 -7.87 7.35 5.17
N LEU A 104 -9.11 7.50 4.71
CA LEU A 104 -9.42 7.49 3.27
C LEU A 104 -8.81 8.69 2.51
N VAL A 105 -8.74 9.87 3.14
CA VAL A 105 -8.05 11.03 2.55
C VAL A 105 -6.56 10.73 2.38
N VAL A 106 -5.92 10.13 3.39
CA VAL A 106 -4.49 9.77 3.33
C VAL A 106 -4.24 8.71 2.25
N VAL A 107 -4.99 7.62 2.27
CA VAL A 107 -4.86 6.54 1.27
C VAL A 107 -5.10 7.06 -0.15
N GLY A 108 -6.06 7.96 -0.34
CA GLY A 108 -6.32 8.58 -1.65
C GLY A 108 -5.17 9.46 -2.15
N GLN A 109 -4.48 10.18 -1.26
CA GLN A 109 -3.28 10.94 -1.62
C GLN A 109 -2.13 10.02 -2.01
N ASP A 110 -1.88 9.01 -1.19
CA ASP A 110 -0.79 8.06 -1.41
C ASP A 110 -1.04 7.25 -2.69
N ALA A 111 -2.29 6.93 -3.03
CA ALA A 111 -2.65 6.32 -4.30
C ALA A 111 -2.30 7.20 -5.53
N ILE A 112 -2.52 8.51 -5.45
CA ILE A 112 -2.16 9.44 -6.53
C ILE A 112 -0.64 9.52 -6.68
N LYS A 113 0.10 9.63 -5.56
CA LYS A 113 1.56 9.62 -5.58
C LYS A 113 2.08 8.31 -6.16
N GLN A 114 1.49 7.19 -5.75
CA GLN A 114 1.90 5.88 -6.22
C GLN A 114 1.59 5.68 -7.70
N ALA A 115 0.52 6.26 -8.25
CA ALA A 115 0.28 6.22 -9.68
C ALA A 115 1.43 6.84 -10.49
N VAL A 116 2.05 7.91 -9.98
CA VAL A 116 3.24 8.53 -10.59
C VAL A 116 4.45 7.60 -10.47
N THR A 117 4.72 7.07 -9.28
CA THR A 117 5.83 6.13 -9.03
C THR A 117 5.69 4.85 -9.87
N PHE A 118 4.47 4.33 -10.04
CA PHE A 118 4.21 3.14 -10.84
C PHE A 118 4.31 3.41 -12.34
N SER A 119 3.93 4.60 -12.81
CA SER A 119 4.20 4.99 -14.20
C SER A 119 5.71 4.99 -14.50
N PHE A 120 6.52 5.42 -13.52
CA PHE A 120 7.98 5.33 -13.62
C PHE A 120 8.48 3.87 -13.63
N LEU A 121 7.89 2.98 -12.82
CA LEU A 121 8.17 1.54 -12.90
C LEU A 121 7.94 0.99 -14.30
N LEU A 122 6.78 1.25 -14.89
CA LEU A 122 6.44 0.75 -16.23
C LEU A 122 7.45 1.26 -17.27
N LEU A 123 7.81 2.55 -17.20
CA LEU A 123 8.83 3.13 -18.06
C LEU A 123 10.20 2.45 -17.87
N ALA A 124 10.62 2.20 -16.64
CA ALA A 124 11.87 1.50 -16.34
C ALA A 124 11.89 0.08 -16.92
N LEU A 125 10.79 -0.67 -16.80
CA LEU A 125 10.69 -2.02 -17.39
C LEU A 125 10.82 -2.00 -18.91
N LEU A 126 10.24 -1.01 -19.59
CA LEU A 126 10.38 -0.83 -21.03
C LEU A 126 11.83 -0.50 -21.43
N ILE A 127 12.50 0.37 -20.66
CA ILE A 127 13.93 0.71 -20.88
C ILE A 127 14.82 -0.52 -20.69
N PHE A 128 14.50 -1.38 -19.71
CA PHE A 128 15.20 -2.64 -19.48
C PHE A 128 14.85 -3.74 -20.50
N GLY A 129 14.02 -3.44 -21.50
CA GLY A 129 13.70 -4.38 -22.59
C GLY A 129 12.72 -5.48 -22.20
N ILE A 130 11.96 -5.31 -21.11
CA ILE A 130 10.90 -6.26 -20.74
C ILE A 130 9.75 -6.14 -21.75
N PRO A 131 9.38 -7.23 -22.45
CA PRO A 131 8.34 -7.18 -23.47
C PRO A 131 6.96 -6.95 -22.84
N VAL A 132 6.17 -6.08 -23.47
CA VAL A 132 4.76 -5.89 -23.10
C VAL A 132 3.96 -7.09 -23.59
N THR A 133 3.41 -7.85 -22.65
CA THR A 133 2.56 -9.01 -22.95
C THR A 133 1.09 -8.65 -22.81
N GLU A 134 0.19 -9.50 -23.32
CA GLU A 134 -1.26 -9.32 -23.16
C GLU A 134 -1.70 -9.27 -21.67
N GLN A 135 -0.89 -9.85 -20.78
CA GLN A 135 -1.14 -9.85 -19.34
C GLN A 135 -1.12 -8.44 -18.73
N TRP A 136 -0.44 -7.47 -19.36
CA TRP A 136 -0.43 -6.07 -18.91
C TRP A 136 -1.84 -5.46 -18.88
N LEU A 137 -2.79 -5.99 -19.66
CA LEU A 137 -4.21 -5.58 -19.61
C LEU A 137 -4.87 -5.88 -18.25
N LEU A 138 -4.27 -6.76 -17.45
CA LEU A 138 -4.75 -7.13 -16.11
C LEU A 138 -4.14 -6.25 -15.01
N LEU A 139 -3.22 -5.33 -15.34
CA LEU A 139 -2.66 -4.36 -14.38
C LEU A 139 -3.73 -3.57 -13.60
N PRO A 140 -4.83 -3.08 -14.22
CA PRO A 140 -5.87 -2.38 -13.47
C PRO A 140 -6.51 -3.25 -12.37
N ILE A 141 -6.58 -4.57 -12.56
CA ILE A 141 -7.12 -5.50 -11.56
C ILE A 141 -6.15 -5.62 -10.39
N ALA A 142 -4.86 -5.85 -10.66
CA ALA A 142 -3.83 -5.88 -9.60
C ALA A 142 -3.77 -4.57 -8.82
N TRP A 143 -3.90 -3.43 -9.52
CA TRP A 143 -3.95 -2.10 -8.91
C TRP A 143 -5.18 -1.91 -8.02
N ALA A 144 -6.35 -2.38 -8.45
CA ALA A 144 -7.58 -2.31 -7.67
C ALA A 144 -7.50 -3.20 -6.41
N LEU A 145 -6.93 -4.40 -6.53
CA LEU A 145 -6.70 -5.29 -5.38
C LEU A 145 -5.73 -4.66 -4.38
N GLN A 146 -4.62 -4.08 -4.86
CA GLN A 146 -3.67 -3.34 -4.04
C GLN A 146 -4.35 -2.18 -3.32
N PHE A 147 -5.12 -1.35 -4.03
CA PHE A 147 -5.84 -0.23 -3.44
C PHE A 147 -6.84 -0.68 -2.37
N GLY A 148 -7.60 -1.75 -2.62
CA GLY A 148 -8.53 -2.34 -1.66
C GLY A 148 -7.83 -2.85 -0.40
N LEU A 149 -6.69 -3.54 -0.55
CA LEU A 149 -5.89 -4.07 0.56
C LEU A 149 -5.32 -2.92 1.41
N VAL A 150 -4.70 -1.94 0.75
CA VAL A 150 -4.15 -0.74 1.38
C VAL A 150 -5.24 0.00 2.16
N THR A 151 -6.39 0.25 1.53
CA THR A 151 -7.51 0.94 2.17
C THR A 151 -7.99 0.21 3.42
N SER A 152 -8.17 -1.11 3.32
CA SER A 152 -8.67 -1.94 4.41
C SER A 152 -7.70 -1.98 5.59
N ALA A 153 -6.40 -2.19 5.32
CA ALA A 153 -5.35 -2.20 6.34
C ALA A 153 -5.17 -0.83 7.01
N SER A 154 -5.07 0.24 6.21
CA SER A 154 -4.93 1.61 6.70
C SER A 154 -6.12 2.04 7.57
N CYS A 155 -7.36 1.74 7.15
CA CYS A 155 -8.55 2.04 7.94
C CYS A 155 -8.58 1.26 9.25
N LEU A 156 -8.22 -0.03 9.24
CA LEU A 156 -8.16 -0.83 10.46
C LEU A 156 -7.14 -0.25 11.44
N VAL A 157 -5.91 -0.03 10.99
CA VAL A 157 -4.84 0.52 11.83
C VAL A 157 -5.24 1.89 12.40
N ALA A 158 -5.70 2.82 11.54
CA ALA A 158 -6.14 4.15 11.98
C ALA A 158 -7.28 4.11 13.00
N SER A 159 -8.13 3.07 12.97
CA SER A 159 -9.22 2.89 13.92
C SER A 159 -8.77 2.42 15.31
N LEU A 160 -7.60 1.76 15.39
CA LEU A 160 -7.09 1.16 16.63
C LEU A 160 -6.10 2.06 17.35
N ILE A 161 -5.29 2.84 16.63
CA ILE A 161 -4.26 3.72 17.24
C ILE A 161 -4.82 4.70 18.28
N PRO A 162 -5.97 5.37 18.10
CA PRO A 162 -6.52 6.26 19.14
C PRO A 162 -6.92 5.53 20.42
N LEU A 163 -7.19 4.21 20.35
CA LEU A 163 -7.56 3.40 21.51
C LEU A 163 -6.32 2.93 22.28
N LEU A 164 -5.24 2.63 21.55
CA LEU A 164 -4.00 2.10 22.07
C LEU A 164 -2.82 2.71 21.29
N GLN A 165 -2.32 3.85 21.76
CA GLN A 165 -1.30 4.61 21.03
C GLN A 165 0.01 3.81 20.81
N ASP A 166 0.34 2.90 21.73
CA ASP A 166 1.53 2.06 21.64
C ASP A 166 1.49 1.03 20.50
N LEU A 167 0.30 0.73 19.96
CA LEU A 167 0.18 -0.11 18.76
C LEU A 167 0.94 0.46 17.57
N LYS A 168 1.30 1.76 17.58
CA LYS A 168 2.12 2.35 16.52
C LYS A 168 3.47 1.65 16.36
N PHE A 169 4.10 1.25 17.46
CA PHE A 169 5.38 0.55 17.43
C PHE A 169 5.20 -0.85 16.84
N LEU A 170 4.12 -1.54 17.23
CA LEU A 170 3.80 -2.87 16.71
C LEU A 170 3.51 -2.82 15.21
N VAL A 171 2.79 -1.80 14.72
CA VAL A 171 2.54 -1.62 13.28
C VAL A 171 3.85 -1.40 12.51
N ASN A 172 4.73 -0.52 12.99
CA ASN A 172 6.00 -0.27 12.33
C ASN A 172 6.89 -1.52 12.26
N THR A 173 7.01 -2.25 13.37
CA THR A 173 7.74 -3.53 13.41
C THR A 173 7.04 -4.59 12.54
N GLY A 174 5.72 -4.64 12.55
CA GLY A 174 4.91 -5.55 11.74
C GLY A 174 5.10 -5.31 10.25
N LEU A 175 5.13 -4.05 9.80
CA LEU A 175 5.45 -3.70 8.42
C LEU A 175 6.85 -4.21 8.04
N LEU A 176 7.86 -4.00 8.89
CA LEU A 176 9.19 -4.53 8.64
C LEU A 176 9.18 -6.07 8.52
N ALA A 177 8.47 -6.78 9.41
CA ALA A 177 8.36 -8.23 9.36
C ALA A 177 7.67 -8.72 8.08
N VAL A 178 6.57 -8.08 7.67
CA VAL A 178 5.84 -8.41 6.44
C VAL A 178 6.73 -8.17 5.21
N MET A 179 7.55 -7.12 5.19
CA MET A 179 8.50 -6.86 4.10
C MET A 179 9.37 -8.09 3.80
N PHE A 180 10.03 -8.62 4.83
CA PHE A 180 10.90 -9.79 4.71
C PHE A 180 10.13 -11.07 4.37
N ALA A 181 8.88 -11.18 4.85
CA ALA A 181 7.98 -12.30 4.58
C ALA A 181 7.25 -12.20 3.22
N SER A 182 7.51 -11.18 2.40
CA SER A 182 6.77 -10.96 1.14
C SER A 182 7.57 -11.30 -0.12
N GLY A 183 8.82 -11.78 0.02
CA GLY A 183 9.61 -12.21 -1.14
C GLY A 183 9.99 -11.06 -2.07
N ILE A 184 10.18 -9.85 -1.53
CA ILE A 184 10.59 -8.67 -2.33
C ILE A 184 11.99 -8.88 -2.92
N PHE A 185 12.90 -9.43 -2.12
CA PHE A 185 14.33 -9.52 -2.47
C PHE A 185 14.73 -10.87 -3.10
N TYR A 186 13.85 -11.87 -3.04
CA TYR A 186 14.14 -13.23 -3.48
C TYR A 186 12.91 -13.85 -4.14
N ASP A 187 13.14 -14.85 -4.99
CA ASP A 187 12.06 -15.64 -5.55
C ASP A 187 11.64 -16.74 -4.55
N ALA A 188 10.41 -16.65 -4.06
CA ALA A 188 9.86 -17.60 -3.10
C ALA A 188 9.74 -19.01 -3.70
N GLN A 189 9.55 -19.14 -5.02
CA GLN A 189 9.41 -20.45 -5.67
C GLN A 189 10.73 -21.23 -5.69
N SER A 190 11.86 -20.53 -5.69
CA SER A 190 13.19 -21.15 -5.64
C SER A 190 13.71 -21.36 -4.22
N LEU A 191 13.41 -20.43 -3.29
CA LEU A 191 13.96 -20.45 -1.93
C LEU A 191 13.11 -21.28 -0.95
N VAL A 192 11.77 -21.21 -1.05
CA VAL A 192 10.87 -21.84 -0.09
C VAL A 192 10.55 -23.27 -0.54
N SER A 193 10.71 -24.24 0.36
CA SER A 193 10.35 -25.62 0.04
C SER A 193 8.86 -25.74 -0.30
N ARG A 194 8.50 -26.59 -1.26
CA ARG A 194 7.12 -26.72 -1.78
C ARG A 194 6.03 -26.84 -0.71
N GLN A 195 6.30 -27.54 0.40
CA GLN A 195 5.35 -27.72 1.51
C GLN A 195 4.99 -26.41 2.26
N TRP A 196 5.85 -25.40 2.22
CA TRP A 196 5.67 -24.11 2.91
C TRP A 196 5.23 -23.00 1.96
N LEU A 197 5.19 -23.27 0.66
CA LEU A 197 4.96 -22.27 -0.39
C LEU A 197 3.52 -21.73 -0.35
N ASP A 198 2.53 -22.59 -0.14
CA ASP A 198 1.13 -22.16 0.00
C ASP A 198 0.95 -21.28 1.24
N ILE A 199 1.59 -21.65 2.36
CA ILE A 199 1.55 -20.89 3.61
C ILE A 199 2.23 -19.53 3.43
N PHE A 200 3.34 -19.47 2.71
CA PHE A 200 4.02 -18.22 2.37
C PHE A 200 3.08 -17.29 1.58
N TYR A 201 2.36 -17.82 0.60
CA TYR A 201 1.42 -17.04 -0.21
C TYR A 201 0.11 -16.69 0.50
N LEU A 202 -0.17 -17.22 1.70
CA LEU A 202 -1.25 -16.69 2.55
C LEU A 202 -0.99 -15.25 3.01
N ASN A 203 0.27 -14.79 2.97
CA ASN A 203 0.59 -13.38 3.11
C ASN A 203 0.03 -12.61 1.89
N PRO A 204 -0.90 -11.65 2.09
CA PRO A 204 -1.52 -10.94 0.97
C PRO A 204 -0.50 -10.16 0.17
N MET A 205 0.54 -9.59 0.79
CA MET A 205 1.58 -8.85 0.06
C MET A 205 2.46 -9.77 -0.77
N ALA A 206 2.76 -10.98 -0.30
CA ALA A 206 3.48 -11.99 -1.09
C ALA A 206 2.68 -12.39 -2.33
N SER A 207 1.39 -12.71 -2.16
CA SER A 207 0.47 -13.03 -3.25
C SER A 207 0.35 -11.89 -4.26
N LEU A 208 0.29 -10.65 -3.78
CA LEU A 208 0.09 -9.48 -4.62
C LEU A 208 1.37 -9.10 -5.40
N ILE A 209 2.55 -9.20 -4.77
CA ILE A 209 3.84 -9.06 -5.47
C ILE A 209 3.98 -10.14 -6.54
N GLN A 210 3.62 -11.38 -6.22
CA GLN A 210 3.65 -12.47 -7.18
C GLN A 210 2.70 -12.21 -8.36
N LEU A 211 1.51 -11.69 -8.12
CA LEU A 211 0.57 -11.27 -9.17
C LEU A 211 1.17 -10.17 -10.07
N TYR A 212 1.85 -9.17 -9.49
CA TYR A 212 2.55 -8.16 -10.29
C TYR A 212 3.70 -8.74 -11.12
N ARG A 213 4.45 -9.70 -10.58
CA ARG A 213 5.53 -10.39 -11.32
C ARG A 213 4.98 -11.23 -12.47
N GLU A 214 3.90 -11.95 -12.24
CA GLU A 214 3.20 -12.70 -13.28
C GLU A 214 2.75 -11.78 -14.41
N ILE A 215 2.18 -10.61 -14.09
CA ILE A 215 1.68 -9.65 -15.08
C ILE A 215 2.80 -8.92 -15.82
N LEU A 216 3.80 -8.39 -15.09
CA LEU A 216 4.80 -7.46 -15.63
C LEU A 216 6.02 -8.17 -16.20
N LEU A 217 6.45 -9.28 -15.59
CA LEU A 217 7.66 -10.01 -15.97
C LEU A 217 7.35 -11.32 -16.69
N GLY A 218 6.08 -11.72 -16.79
CA GLY A 218 5.68 -12.97 -17.43
C GLY A 218 6.18 -14.22 -16.69
N SER A 219 6.39 -14.13 -15.37
CA SER A 219 6.97 -15.21 -14.55
C SER A 219 6.06 -16.43 -14.37
N GLY A 220 4.88 -16.48 -15.01
CA GLY A 220 3.94 -17.59 -14.90
C GLY A 220 2.54 -17.27 -15.43
N LEU A 221 1.65 -18.26 -15.30
CA LEU A 221 0.21 -18.07 -15.50
C LEU A 221 -0.39 -17.38 -14.27
N LEU A 222 -1.38 -16.53 -14.53
CA LEU A 222 -2.04 -15.77 -13.48
C LEU A 222 -2.80 -16.70 -12.53
N SER A 223 -2.35 -16.76 -11.28
CA SER A 223 -2.93 -17.69 -10.32
C SER A 223 -4.16 -17.10 -9.64
N LEU A 224 -5.31 -17.76 -9.82
CA LEU A 224 -6.56 -17.43 -9.12
C LEU A 224 -6.40 -17.53 -7.59
N PHE A 225 -5.47 -18.36 -7.12
CA PHE A 225 -5.18 -18.49 -5.70
C PHE A 225 -4.68 -17.17 -5.10
N HIS A 226 -3.73 -16.49 -5.75
CA HIS A 226 -3.19 -15.20 -5.28
C HIS A 226 -4.29 -14.14 -5.20
N ILE A 227 -5.15 -14.06 -6.22
CA ILE A 227 -6.30 -13.14 -6.23
C ILE A 227 -7.23 -13.43 -5.05
N LEU A 228 -7.60 -14.70 -4.87
CA LEU A 228 -8.56 -15.11 -3.86
C LEU A 228 -8.03 -14.83 -2.44
N VAL A 229 -6.75 -15.11 -2.18
CA VAL A 229 -6.11 -14.76 -0.90
C VAL A 229 -6.21 -13.25 -0.65
N VAL A 230 -5.85 -12.42 -1.62
CA VAL A 230 -5.90 -10.96 -1.46
C VAL A 230 -7.33 -10.48 -1.23
N VAL A 231 -8.31 -10.99 -1.99
CA VAL A 231 -9.74 -10.65 -1.81
C VAL A 231 -10.22 -11.03 -0.41
N ILE A 232 -9.87 -12.22 0.09
CA ILE A 232 -10.23 -12.63 1.46
C ILE A 232 -9.65 -11.65 2.47
N TRP A 233 -8.37 -11.27 2.36
CA TRP A 233 -7.75 -10.31 3.25
C TRP A 233 -8.41 -8.93 3.20
N ILE A 234 -8.81 -8.46 2.01
CA ILE A 234 -9.58 -7.21 1.86
C ILE A 234 -10.89 -7.32 2.65
N MET A 235 -11.62 -8.42 2.50
CA MET A 235 -12.89 -8.63 3.19
C MET A 235 -12.72 -8.74 4.71
N VAL A 236 -11.71 -9.48 5.19
CA VAL A 236 -11.43 -9.64 6.62
C VAL A 236 -10.99 -8.31 7.23
N LEU A 237 -9.98 -7.64 6.68
CA LEU A 237 -9.48 -6.38 7.22
C LEU A 237 -10.51 -5.26 7.10
N GLY A 238 -11.24 -5.21 5.98
CA GLY A 238 -12.28 -4.22 5.75
C GLY A 238 -13.46 -4.37 6.70
N SER A 239 -13.90 -5.62 6.95
CA SER A 239 -14.98 -5.88 7.93
C SER A 239 -14.54 -5.54 9.36
N LEU A 240 -13.32 -5.92 9.76
CA LEU A 240 -12.77 -5.54 11.07
C LEU A 240 -12.65 -4.03 11.23
N ALA A 241 -12.15 -3.32 10.20
CA ALA A 241 -12.06 -1.87 10.20
C ALA A 241 -13.43 -1.22 10.37
N TRP A 242 -14.42 -1.69 9.61
CA TRP A 242 -15.78 -1.18 9.67
C TRP A 242 -16.42 -1.40 11.04
N LEU A 243 -16.26 -2.60 11.61
CA LEU A 243 -16.75 -2.93 12.95
C LEU A 243 -16.11 -2.04 14.02
N ALA A 244 -14.79 -1.88 13.99
CA ALA A 244 -14.07 -1.03 14.94
C ALA A 244 -14.54 0.43 14.84
N LEU A 245 -14.59 0.99 13.64
CA LEU A 245 -15.02 2.37 13.41
C LEU A 245 -16.47 2.63 13.82
N ARG A 246 -17.35 1.62 13.69
CA ARG A 246 -18.75 1.71 14.13
C ARG A 246 -18.90 1.57 15.63
N HIS A 247 -18.16 0.65 16.25
CA HIS A 247 -18.27 0.34 17.67
C HIS A 247 -17.69 1.46 18.55
N TYR A 248 -16.55 2.03 18.15
CA TYR A 248 -15.84 3.05 18.95
C TYR A 248 -16.14 4.49 18.54
N LYS A 249 -17.18 4.71 17.72
CA LYS A 249 -17.51 6.03 17.17
C LYS A 249 -17.57 7.15 18.23
N ASP A 250 -18.19 6.85 19.38
CA ASP A 250 -18.37 7.83 20.47
C ASP A 250 -17.16 7.90 21.42
N SER A 251 -16.27 6.91 21.35
CA SER A 251 -15.03 6.89 22.13
C SER A 251 -13.95 7.75 21.47
N TYR A 252 -13.90 7.81 20.13
CA TYR A 252 -12.90 8.61 19.42
C TYR A 252 -12.95 10.09 19.75
N ALA A 253 -14.15 10.67 19.95
CA ALA A 253 -14.27 12.08 20.30
C ALA A 253 -13.69 12.39 21.69
N ARG A 254 -13.83 11.46 22.65
CA ARG A 254 -13.37 11.62 24.04
C ARG A 254 -11.87 11.38 24.17
N LEU A 255 -11.35 10.34 23.50
CA LEU A 255 -9.96 9.90 23.63
C LEU A 255 -8.93 10.82 22.95
N ILE A 256 -9.38 11.75 22.10
CA ILE A 256 -8.47 12.70 21.42
C ILE A 256 -8.36 14.02 22.20
N GLU A 257 -9.14 14.21 23.28
CA GLU A 257 -9.08 15.40 24.15
C GLU A 257 -8.08 15.26 25.31
N GLU A 258 -7.72 14.03 25.70
CA GLU A 258 -6.72 13.71 26.73
C GLU A 258 -5.29 13.62 26.17
#